data_AF-A0A2V6V5Q7-F1
#
_entry.id   AF-A0A2V6V5Q7-F1
#
_cell.length_a   1.000
_cell.length_b   1.000
_cell.length_c   1.000
_cell.angle_alpha   90.00
_cell.angle_beta   90.00
_cell.angle_gamma   90.00
#
_symmetry.space_group_name_H-M   'P 1'
#
loop_
_entity.id
_entity.type
_entity.pdbx_description
1 polymer ?
#
loop_
_entity_poly.entity_id
_entity_poly.type
_entity_poly.pdbx_seq_one_letter_code
_entity_poly.pdbx_strand_id
1 'polypeptide(L)' 'MTGKVTMAAATAGHAEGGTTLNAFDNALLAAGIGNINLVKVSSILPPEV' A
#
# COMPACT_ATOMS: atom_id res chain seq x y z
N MET A 1 -15.53 -11.97 -12.38
CA MET A 1 -16.15 -10.67 -12.02
C MET A 1 -15.04 -9.64 -11.96
N THR A 2 -15.00 -8.67 -12.88
CA THR A 2 -14.07 -7.55 -12.82
C THR A 2 -14.75 -6.43 -12.03
N GLY A 3 -14.39 -6.29 -10.75
CA GLY A 3 -14.80 -5.13 -9.96
C GLY A 3 -14.10 -3.88 -10.50
N LYS A 4 -14.85 -2.78 -10.68
CA LYS A 4 -14.24 -1.48 -10.94
C LYS A 4 -13.58 -0.97 -9.66
N VAL A 5 -12.36 -0.44 -9.77
CA VAL A 5 -11.76 0.39 -8.70
C VAL A 5 -12.52 1.71 -8.69
N THR A 6 -12.97 2.16 -7.52
CA THR A 6 -13.81 3.38 -7.37
C THR A 6 -13.28 4.32 -6.29
N MET A 7 -12.13 4.03 -5.70
CA MET A 7 -11.55 4.82 -4.61
C MET A 7 -10.03 4.68 -4.61
N ALA A 8 -9.35 5.79 -4.37
CA ALA A 8 -7.93 5.84 -4.06
C ALA A 8 -7.68 6.61 -2.76
N ALA A 9 -6.64 6.21 -2.05
CA ALA A 9 -6.13 6.91 -0.89
C ALA A 9 -4.60 6.98 -0.99
N ALA A 10 -4.05 8.18 -0.79
CA ALA A 10 -2.62 8.35 -0.62
C ALA A 10 -2.26 8.07 0.85
N THR A 11 -1.21 7.29 1.06
CA THR A 11 -0.64 7.07 2.40
C THR A 11 0.88 7.03 2.31
N ALA A 12 1.54 7.28 3.44
CA ALA A 12 2.97 7.17 3.60
C ALA A 12 3.28 6.69 5.01
N GLY A 13 4.38 5.96 5.17
CA GLY A 13 4.86 5.49 6.46
C GLY A 13 6.36 5.26 6.40
N HIS A 14 7.00 5.34 7.55
CA HIS A 14 8.41 5.01 7.75
C HIS A 14 8.54 4.14 8.99
N ALA A 15 9.55 3.29 9.03
CA ALA A 15 9.92 2.56 10.23
C ALA A 15 11.33 1.96 10.09
N GLU A 16 11.91 1.60 11.22
CA GLU A 16 13.09 0.75 11.31
C GLU A 16 12.70 -0.73 11.46
N GLY A 17 13.67 -1.62 11.28
CA GLY A 17 13.50 -3.05 11.51
C GLY A 17 14.84 -3.78 11.47
N GLY A 18 14.91 -4.94 12.12
CA GLY A 18 16.14 -5.76 12.18
C GLY A 18 16.56 -6.36 10.84
N THR A 19 15.69 -6.32 9.83
CA THR A 19 15.97 -6.69 8.45
C THR A 19 15.31 -5.67 7.51
N THR A 20 15.71 -5.64 6.25
CA THR A 20 15.07 -4.80 5.23
C THR A 20 13.59 -5.13 5.06
N LEU A 21 13.22 -6.41 5.13
CA LEU A 21 11.83 -6.84 5.03
C LEU A 21 11.00 -6.37 6.24
N ASN A 22 11.55 -6.50 7.45
CA ASN A 22 10.85 -6.05 8.67
C ASN A 22 10.72 -4.52 8.71
N ALA A 23 11.73 -3.77 8.26
CA ALA A 23 11.65 -2.32 8.17
C ALA A 23 10.56 -1.88 7.17
N PHE A 24 10.47 -2.57 6.03
CA PHE A 24 9.40 -2.33 5.06
C PHE A 24 8.01 -2.68 5.62
N ASP A 25 7.85 -3.84 6.27
CA ASP A 25 6.58 -4.27 6.89
C ASP A 25 6.11 -3.27 7.98
N ASN A 26 7.01 -2.87 8.87
CA ASN A 26 6.70 -1.85 9.88
C ASN A 26 6.30 -0.50 9.26
N ALA A 27 6.90 -0.12 8.13
CA ALA A 27 6.52 1.10 7.42
C ALA A 27 5.10 1.00 6.83
N LEU A 28 4.69 -0.18 6.35
CA LEU A 28 3.32 -0.43 5.90
C LEU A 28 2.32 -0.36 7.07
N LEU A 29 2.68 -0.89 8.25
CA LEU A 29 1.88 -0.74 9.47
C LEU A 29 1.72 0.73 9.87
N ALA A 30 2.82 1.50 9.86
CA ALA A 30 2.78 2.94 10.14
C ALA A 30 1.94 3.72 9.11
N ALA A 31 1.94 3.28 7.85
CA ALA A 31 1.08 3.81 6.78
C ALA A 31 -0.39 3.35 6.88
N GLY A 32 -0.76 2.52 7.87
CA GLY A 32 -2.11 2.01 8.07
C GLY A 32 -2.54 0.88 7.10
N ILE A 33 -1.60 0.32 6.33
CA ILE A 33 -1.86 -0.70 5.29
C ILE A 33 -1.04 -2.00 5.48
N GLY A 34 -0.47 -2.24 6.67
CA GLY A 34 0.41 -3.40 6.90
C GLY A 34 -0.30 -4.75 7.04
N ASN A 35 -1.61 -4.77 7.35
CA ASN A 35 -2.37 -6.01 7.57
C ASN A 35 -3.20 -6.44 6.34
N ILE A 36 -2.73 -6.13 5.13
CA ILE A 36 -3.34 -6.53 3.87
C ILE A 36 -2.26 -6.97 2.86
N ASN A 37 -2.67 -7.72 1.85
CA ASN A 37 -1.79 -8.07 0.74
C ASN A 37 -1.71 -6.92 -0.27
N LEU A 38 -0.50 -6.50 -0.62
CA LEU A 38 -0.27 -5.46 -1.61
C LEU A 38 -0.07 -6.06 -3.00
N VAL A 39 -0.85 -5.59 -3.97
CA VAL A 39 -0.63 -5.86 -5.40
C VAL A 39 0.02 -4.63 -6.02
N LYS A 40 1.27 -4.76 -6.45
CA LYS A 40 1.97 -3.67 -7.14
C LYS A 40 1.35 -3.45 -8.52
N VAL A 41 0.88 -2.23 -8.76
CA VAL A 41 0.32 -1.79 -10.05
C VAL A 41 1.26 -0.80 -10.74
N SER A 42 1.01 -0.50 -12.00
CA SER A 42 1.63 0.63 -12.68
C SER A 42 0.97 1.95 -12.26
N SER A 43 1.63 3.08 -12.55
CA SER A 43 1.19 4.41 -12.10
C SER A 43 0.05 4.99 -12.96
N ILE A 44 -1.12 4.34 -12.96
CA ILE A 44 -2.34 4.83 -13.60
C ILE A 44 -3.47 4.84 -12.57
N LEU A 45 -4.04 6.03 -12.35
CA LEU A 45 -5.28 6.21 -11.61
C LEU A 45 -6.45 6.15 -12.62
N PRO A 46 -7.43 5.25 -12.46
CA PRO A 46 -8.58 5.21 -13.35
C PRO A 46 -9.39 6.53 -13.26
N PRO A 47 -10.02 7.01 -14.36
CA PRO A 47 -10.70 8.31 -14.38
C PRO A 47 -11.90 8.46 -13.43
N GLU A 48 -12.49 7.34 -13.01
CA GLU A 48 -13.67 7.27 -12.12
C GLU A 48 -13.29 7.10 -10.64
N VAL A 49 -12.00 7.23 -10.28
CA VAL A 49 -11.43 6.98 -8.94
C VAL A 49 -11.03 8.26 -8.23
#